data_AF-A0A428PER4-F1
#
_entry.id   AF-A0A428PER4-F1
#
_cell.length_a   1.000
_cell.length_b   1.000
_cell.length_c   1.000
_cell.angle_alpha   90.00
_cell.angle_beta   90.00
_cell.angle_gamma   90.00
#
_symmetry.space_group_name_H-M   'P 1'
#
loop_
_entity.id
_entity.type
_entity.pdbx_description
1 polymer ?
#
loop_
_entity_poly.entity_id
_entity_poly.type
_entity_poly.pdbx_seq_one_letter_code
_entity_poly.pdbx_strand_id
1 'polypeptide(L)'
;MVTTRDNLDNHLERGIELKDLPKTFRDAVEITRELKVRYLWIDALCIIQKEDDHEDWKRECGNMASIYRNSYLTIAPAWADSANGGCFSTPDPGIAIGPVMMRNVSHLHSIADPEQSADWPLITRAWTYQERLLARRVIYFGRQEISWDCMEMQTCECRGGHRGPQYTKVDLHNQHDIKDIGGRWPPGSIWIGPSNDA
;
A
#
# COMPACT_ATOMS: atom_id res chain seq x y z
N MET A 1 -10.04 11.81 -14.74
CA MET A 1 -11.11 11.25 -15.57
C MET A 1 -12.20 10.72 -14.65
N VAL A 2 -13.47 10.99 -14.95
CA VAL A 2 -14.63 10.49 -14.19
C VAL A 2 -15.79 10.20 -15.15
N THR A 3 -16.68 9.29 -14.78
CA THR A 3 -17.92 9.04 -15.53
C THR A 3 -18.99 10.06 -15.12
N THR A 4 -19.65 10.69 -16.09
CA THR A 4 -20.81 11.57 -15.93
C THR A 4 -21.92 11.08 -16.86
N ARG A 5 -23.14 11.64 -16.73
CA ARG A 5 -24.24 11.29 -17.65
C ARG A 5 -23.89 11.55 -19.11
N ASP A 6 -23.15 12.63 -19.39
CA ASP A 6 -22.80 13.04 -20.75
C ASP A 6 -21.83 12.08 -21.45
N ASN A 7 -21.00 11.35 -20.69
CA ASN A 7 -19.98 10.45 -21.25
C ASN A 7 -20.25 8.96 -20.99
N LEU A 8 -21.32 8.62 -20.26
CA LEU A 8 -21.68 7.26 -19.89
C LEU A 8 -21.87 6.36 -21.12
N ASP A 9 -22.72 6.77 -22.06
CA ASP A 9 -23.00 5.98 -23.27
C ASP A 9 -21.73 5.72 -24.08
N ASN A 10 -20.87 6.74 -24.17
CA ASN A 10 -19.58 6.62 -24.86
C ASN A 10 -18.65 5.61 -24.17
N HIS A 11 -18.55 5.65 -22.85
CA HIS A 11 -17.75 4.70 -22.07
C HIS A 11 -18.25 3.26 -22.22
N LEU A 12 -19.58 3.06 -22.27
CA LEU A 12 -20.19 1.73 -22.39
C LEU A 12 -20.03 1.14 -23.80
N GLU A 13 -20.23 1.95 -24.84
CA GLU A 13 -20.20 1.48 -26.22
C GLU A 13 -18.79 1.37 -26.80
N ARG A 14 -17.93 2.38 -26.54
CA ARG A 14 -16.61 2.51 -27.17
C ARG A 14 -15.47 2.15 -26.22
N GLY A 15 -15.76 2.03 -24.92
CA GLY A 15 -14.75 1.87 -23.89
C GLY A 15 -14.02 3.18 -23.58
N ILE A 16 -13.03 3.09 -22.70
CA ILE A 16 -12.18 4.21 -22.30
C ILE A 16 -10.76 3.95 -22.78
N GLU A 17 -10.16 4.89 -23.50
CA GLU A 17 -8.78 4.75 -23.94
C GLU A 17 -7.81 4.87 -22.74
N LEU A 18 -6.83 3.97 -22.65
CA LEU A 18 -5.90 3.96 -21.52
C LEU A 18 -5.15 5.28 -21.36
N LYS A 19 -4.81 5.96 -22.47
CA LYS A 19 -4.07 7.23 -22.45
C LYS A 19 -4.82 8.35 -21.73
N ASP A 20 -6.16 8.30 -21.71
CA ASP A 20 -7.03 9.30 -21.09
C ASP A 20 -7.23 9.05 -19.58
N LEU A 21 -6.80 7.87 -19.11
CA LEU A 21 -6.86 7.52 -17.70
C LEU A 21 -5.68 8.13 -16.92
N PRO A 22 -5.94 8.61 -15.68
CA PRO A 22 -4.90 8.93 -14.71
C PRO A 22 -3.94 7.76 -14.50
N LYS A 23 -2.69 8.06 -14.11
CA LYS A 23 -1.64 7.05 -13.96
C LYS A 23 -2.06 5.88 -13.06
N THR A 24 -2.66 6.17 -11.90
CA THR A 24 -3.11 5.12 -10.96
C THR A 24 -4.14 4.18 -11.60
N PHE A 25 -5.02 4.70 -12.45
CA PHE A 25 -6.04 3.89 -13.10
C PHE A 25 -5.43 3.03 -14.22
N ARG A 26 -4.44 3.57 -14.95
CA ARG A 26 -3.68 2.79 -15.93
C ARG A 26 -2.95 1.62 -15.28
N ASP A 27 -2.22 1.90 -14.19
CA ASP A 27 -1.49 0.88 -13.45
C ASP A 27 -2.45 -0.18 -12.90
N ALA A 28 -3.62 0.23 -12.38
CA ALA A 28 -4.66 -0.70 -11.92
C ALA A 28 -5.19 -1.60 -13.05
N VAL A 29 -5.38 -1.07 -14.27
CA VAL A 29 -5.79 -1.88 -15.44
C VAL A 29 -4.70 -2.88 -15.81
N GLU A 30 -3.43 -2.46 -15.82
CA GLU A 30 -2.29 -3.33 -16.11
C GLU A 30 -2.19 -4.47 -15.09
N ILE A 31 -2.20 -4.14 -13.79
CA ILE A 31 -2.20 -5.13 -12.70
C ILE A 31 -3.37 -6.11 -12.85
N THR A 32 -4.57 -5.62 -13.12
CA THR A 32 -5.77 -6.46 -13.29
C THR A 32 -5.61 -7.45 -14.44
N ARG A 33 -5.04 -7.01 -15.57
CA ARG A 33 -4.78 -7.86 -16.74
C ARG A 33 -3.70 -8.90 -16.47
N GLU A 34 -2.61 -8.52 -15.83
CA GLU A 34 -1.53 -9.45 -15.43
C GLU A 34 -2.03 -10.52 -14.45
N LEU A 35 -2.91 -10.14 -13.52
CA LEU A 35 -3.59 -11.07 -12.61
C LEU A 35 -4.68 -11.91 -13.28
N LYS A 36 -4.94 -11.71 -14.59
CA LYS A 36 -5.97 -12.41 -15.37
C LYS A 36 -7.37 -12.26 -14.79
N VAL A 37 -7.65 -11.11 -14.16
CA VAL A 37 -8.98 -10.76 -13.65
C VAL A 37 -9.74 -9.99 -14.72
N ARG A 38 -11.01 -10.34 -14.95
CA ARG A 38 -11.81 -9.77 -16.05
C ARG A 38 -12.36 -8.37 -15.74
N TYR A 39 -12.66 -8.09 -14.47
CA TYR A 39 -13.38 -6.89 -14.07
C TYR A 39 -12.56 -6.04 -13.10
N LEU A 40 -12.56 -4.74 -13.35
CA LEU A 40 -11.98 -3.73 -12.47
C LEU A 40 -13.08 -2.75 -12.08
N TRP A 41 -13.21 -2.49 -10.80
CA TRP A 41 -14.14 -1.50 -10.26
C TRP A 41 -13.34 -0.33 -9.70
N ILE A 42 -13.64 0.88 -10.17
CA ILE A 42 -13.08 2.15 -9.68
C ILE A 42 -14.26 3.08 -9.50
N ASP A 43 -14.48 3.58 -8.28
CA ASP A 43 -15.60 4.46 -7.91
C ASP A 43 -15.81 5.62 -8.90
N ALA A 44 -14.73 6.30 -9.29
CA ALA A 44 -14.74 7.41 -10.22
C ALA A 44 -15.20 7.05 -11.65
N LEU A 45 -15.15 5.77 -12.03
CA LEU A 45 -15.54 5.27 -13.35
C LEU A 45 -16.87 4.50 -13.33
N CYS A 46 -17.14 3.77 -12.24
CA CYS A 46 -18.29 2.88 -12.12
C CYS A 46 -19.51 3.56 -11.47
N ILE A 47 -19.34 4.73 -10.87
CA ILE A 47 -20.41 5.56 -10.33
C ILE A 47 -20.49 6.83 -11.17
N ILE A 48 -21.70 7.20 -11.58
CA ILE A 48 -22.01 8.45 -12.26
C ILE A 48 -21.74 9.61 -11.30
N GLN A 49 -20.74 10.40 -11.65
CA GLN A 49 -20.32 11.59 -10.91
C GLN A 49 -21.07 12.83 -11.41
N LYS A 50 -21.09 13.88 -10.56
CA LYS A 50 -21.62 15.22 -10.88
C LYS A 50 -23.09 15.22 -11.29
N GLU A 51 -23.92 14.51 -10.53
CA GLU A 51 -25.38 14.55 -10.64
C GLU A 51 -25.95 15.44 -9.54
N ASP A 52 -26.94 16.29 -9.86
CA ASP A 52 -27.54 17.23 -8.91
C ASP A 52 -28.12 16.55 -7.66
N ASP A 53 -28.81 15.42 -7.86
CA ASP A 53 -29.45 14.67 -6.77
C ASP A 53 -28.57 13.54 -6.21
N HIS A 54 -27.41 13.28 -6.82
CA HIS A 54 -26.48 12.22 -6.43
C HIS A 54 -27.14 10.83 -6.28
N GLU A 55 -28.17 10.51 -7.07
CA GLU A 55 -28.97 9.29 -6.90
C GLU A 55 -28.14 8.02 -7.11
N ASP A 56 -27.27 8.01 -8.12
CA ASP A 56 -26.38 6.87 -8.35
C ASP A 56 -25.38 6.70 -7.20
N TRP A 57 -24.80 7.79 -6.73
CA TRP A 57 -23.90 7.78 -5.57
C TRP A 57 -24.59 7.24 -4.32
N LYS A 58 -25.83 7.68 -4.01
CA LYS A 58 -26.59 7.19 -2.84
C LYS A 58 -26.81 5.68 -2.91
N ARG A 59 -27.15 5.16 -4.09
CA ARG A 59 -27.33 3.72 -4.32
C ARG A 59 -26.01 2.96 -4.14
N GLU A 60 -24.95 3.40 -4.80
CA GLU A 60 -23.67 2.70 -4.80
C GLU A 60 -22.93 2.80 -3.46
N CYS A 61 -23.07 3.90 -2.73
CA CYS A 61 -22.53 4.03 -1.37
C CYS A 61 -23.16 3.03 -0.39
N GLY A 62 -24.44 2.70 -0.53
CA GLY A 62 -25.06 1.60 0.22
C GLY A 62 -24.45 0.23 -0.11
N ASN A 63 -23.93 0.06 -1.33
CA ASN A 63 -23.34 -1.18 -1.81
C ASN A 63 -21.82 -1.28 -1.59
N MET A 64 -21.11 -0.18 -1.32
CA MET A 64 -19.64 -0.15 -1.19
C MET A 64 -19.10 -1.23 -0.25
N ALA A 65 -19.78 -1.46 0.89
CA ALA A 65 -19.39 -2.51 1.82
C ALA A 65 -19.40 -3.91 1.19
N SER A 66 -20.43 -4.21 0.40
CA SER A 66 -20.57 -5.46 -0.33
C SER A 66 -19.55 -5.57 -1.47
N ILE A 67 -19.30 -4.47 -2.18
CA ILE A 67 -18.33 -4.41 -3.28
C ILE A 67 -16.93 -4.78 -2.76
N TYR A 68 -16.43 -4.11 -1.72
CA TYR A 68 -15.11 -4.41 -1.16
C TYR A 68 -15.05 -5.82 -0.56
N ARG A 69 -16.07 -6.23 0.19
CA ARG A 69 -16.11 -7.56 0.81
C ARG A 69 -16.10 -8.72 -0.18
N ASN A 70 -16.75 -8.55 -1.32
CA ASN A 70 -16.86 -9.57 -2.34
C ASN A 70 -15.86 -9.40 -3.49
N SER A 71 -15.01 -8.38 -3.43
CA SER A 71 -13.91 -8.20 -4.38
C SER A 71 -12.93 -9.39 -4.32
N TYR A 72 -12.35 -9.72 -5.47
CA TYR A 72 -11.30 -10.75 -5.54
C TYR A 72 -10.02 -10.28 -4.82
N LEU A 73 -9.64 -9.03 -5.08
CA LEU A 73 -8.48 -8.32 -4.57
C LEU A 73 -8.75 -6.81 -4.65
N THR A 74 -8.37 -6.07 -3.62
CA THR A 74 -8.32 -4.60 -3.65
C THR A 74 -6.89 -4.14 -3.92
N ILE A 75 -6.72 -3.28 -4.94
CA ILE A 75 -5.46 -2.63 -5.27
C ILE A 75 -5.40 -1.29 -4.53
N ALA A 76 -4.45 -1.14 -3.61
CA ALA A 76 -4.28 0.06 -2.80
C ALA A 76 -2.95 0.76 -3.18
N PRO A 77 -2.97 1.82 -4.00
CA PRO A 77 -1.81 2.66 -4.31
C PRO A 77 -1.48 3.54 -3.11
N ALA A 78 -0.95 2.93 -2.07
CA ALA A 78 -0.94 3.47 -0.72
C ALA A 78 0.00 4.66 -0.54
N TRP A 79 1.07 4.73 -1.34
CA TRP A 79 2.01 5.86 -1.38
C TRP A 79 1.50 7.07 -2.18
N ALA A 80 0.50 6.89 -3.04
CA ALA A 80 0.02 7.93 -3.94
C ALA A 80 -0.94 8.88 -3.22
N ASP A 81 -0.70 10.18 -3.34
CA ASP A 81 -1.57 11.24 -2.79
C ASP A 81 -2.82 11.50 -3.65
N SER A 82 -2.82 11.04 -4.90
CA SER A 82 -3.81 11.35 -5.91
C SER A 82 -3.88 10.25 -6.99
N ALA A 83 -4.89 10.33 -7.85
CA ALA A 83 -5.07 9.41 -8.97
C ALA A 83 -3.93 9.48 -10.03
N ASN A 84 -3.01 10.43 -9.90
CA ASN A 84 -1.87 10.59 -10.81
C ASN A 84 -0.55 10.03 -10.26
N GLY A 85 -0.50 9.57 -8.99
CA GLY A 85 0.73 9.03 -8.40
C GLY A 85 1.17 7.70 -9.02
N GLY A 86 0.21 6.84 -9.36
CA GLY A 86 0.46 5.48 -9.85
C GLY A 86 0.55 4.44 -8.73
N CYS A 87 0.56 3.17 -9.10
CA CYS A 87 0.88 2.06 -8.21
C CYS A 87 2.39 1.85 -8.13
N PHE A 88 3.12 2.05 -9.24
CA PHE A 88 4.56 1.79 -9.29
C PHE A 88 5.37 3.02 -8.90
N SER A 89 6.22 2.86 -7.89
CA SER A 89 7.23 3.82 -7.44
C SER A 89 8.63 3.31 -7.79
N THR A 90 9.59 4.21 -7.94
CA THR A 90 11.01 3.85 -7.97
C THR A 90 11.50 3.80 -6.52
N PRO A 91 11.86 2.61 -5.99
CA PRO A 91 12.31 2.51 -4.62
C PRO A 91 13.63 3.25 -4.41
N ASP A 92 13.89 3.70 -3.18
CA ASP A 92 15.20 4.24 -2.81
C ASP A 92 16.24 3.12 -2.96
N PRO A 93 17.32 3.32 -3.75
CA PRO A 93 18.38 2.33 -3.91
C PRO A 93 19.04 1.94 -2.57
N GLY A 94 18.90 2.77 -1.54
CA GLY A 94 19.53 2.55 -0.24
C GLY A 94 20.98 3.00 -0.20
N ILE A 95 21.62 2.70 0.93
CA ILE A 95 23.00 3.07 1.22
C ILE A 95 23.83 1.81 1.37
N ALA A 96 24.95 1.74 0.65
CA ALA A 96 25.96 0.71 0.83
C ALA A 96 26.86 1.07 2.02
N ILE A 97 26.92 0.19 3.01
CA ILE A 97 27.82 0.30 4.16
C ILE A 97 28.72 -0.94 4.15
N GLY A 98 29.85 -0.84 3.44
CA GLY A 98 30.75 -1.97 3.21
C GLY A 98 30.06 -3.05 2.35
N PRO A 99 30.04 -4.33 2.78
CA PRO A 99 29.37 -5.41 2.05
C PRO A 99 27.85 -5.45 2.26
N VAL A 100 27.28 -4.53 3.06
CA VAL A 100 25.87 -4.52 3.44
C VAL A 100 25.13 -3.41 2.70
N MET A 101 23.96 -3.72 2.13
CA MET A 101 23.02 -2.73 1.61
C MET A 101 21.92 -2.47 2.64
N MET A 102 21.76 -1.22 3.06
CA MET A 102 20.68 -0.80 3.96
C MET A 102 19.66 0.06 3.21
N ARG A 103 18.38 -0.24 3.40
CA ARG A 103 17.26 0.54 2.85
C ARG A 103 16.32 0.90 3.98
N ASN A 104 15.87 2.16 4.01
CA ASN A 104 14.79 2.55 4.90
C ASN A 104 13.47 2.13 4.25
N VAL A 105 12.82 1.14 4.86
CA VAL A 105 11.52 0.62 4.40
C VAL A 105 10.50 0.91 5.50
N SER A 106 9.62 1.86 5.21
CA SER A 106 8.44 2.08 6.04
C SER A 106 7.49 0.92 5.81
N HIS A 107 7.05 0.26 6.90
CA HIS A 107 6.05 -0.80 6.85
C HIS A 107 4.71 -0.25 7.29
N LEU A 108 3.63 -0.72 6.66
CA LEU A 108 2.27 -0.43 7.10
C LEU A 108 1.99 -1.17 8.42
N HIS A 109 2.45 -0.62 9.55
CA HIS A 109 2.18 -1.19 10.86
C HIS A 109 0.74 -0.89 11.30
N SER A 110 0.10 -1.92 11.86
CA SER A 110 -1.25 -1.89 12.42
C SER A 110 -1.48 -0.66 13.30
N ILE A 111 -2.42 0.18 12.87
CA ILE A 111 -2.94 1.41 13.49
C ILE A 111 -2.05 2.63 13.21
N ALA A 112 -2.47 3.36 12.19
CA ALA A 112 -1.91 4.59 11.70
C ALA A 112 -1.86 5.63 12.82
N ASP A 113 -0.67 5.86 13.35
CA ASP A 113 -0.31 7.18 13.85
C ASP A 113 -0.30 8.14 12.63
N PRO A 114 -1.16 9.16 12.60
CA PRO A 114 -1.18 10.14 11.52
C PRO A 114 0.17 10.84 11.31
N GLU A 115 1.04 10.93 12.32
CA GLU A 115 2.37 11.52 12.17
C GLU A 115 3.34 10.59 11.42
N GLN A 116 3.12 9.27 11.44
CA GLN A 116 3.93 8.28 10.71
C GLN A 116 3.33 7.95 9.32
N SER A 117 2.31 8.71 8.90
CA SER A 117 1.50 8.42 7.69
C SER A 117 2.04 9.03 6.39
N ALA A 118 3.15 9.77 6.44
CA ALA A 118 3.70 10.48 5.28
C ALA A 118 4.03 9.55 4.09
N ASP A 119 4.43 8.31 4.37
CA ASP A 119 4.72 7.30 3.34
C ASP A 119 3.46 6.61 2.79
N TRP A 120 2.31 6.82 3.44
CA TRP A 120 1.07 6.11 3.18
C TRP A 120 -0.15 7.05 3.08
N PRO A 121 -0.10 8.15 2.29
CA PRO A 121 -1.15 9.16 2.26
C PRO A 121 -2.55 8.59 2.00
N LEU A 122 -2.68 7.51 1.21
CA LEU A 122 -3.97 6.88 0.96
C LEU A 122 -4.69 6.49 2.25
N ILE A 123 -3.99 5.88 3.22
CA ILE A 123 -4.61 5.29 4.42
C ILE A 123 -5.14 6.36 5.39
N THR A 124 -4.69 7.60 5.24
CA THR A 124 -5.15 8.74 6.05
C THR A 124 -6.54 9.23 5.65
N ARG A 125 -6.99 8.87 4.44
CA ARG A 125 -8.27 9.33 3.91
C ARG A 125 -9.39 8.53 4.57
N ALA A 126 -10.31 9.21 5.25
CA ALA A 126 -11.42 8.57 5.97
C ALA A 126 -12.19 7.53 5.14
N TRP A 127 -12.39 7.80 3.85
CA TRP A 127 -13.08 6.86 2.95
C TRP A 127 -12.34 5.53 2.75
N THR A 128 -11.02 5.54 2.74
CA THR A 128 -10.19 4.33 2.55
C THR A 128 -10.26 3.37 3.72
N TYR A 129 -10.72 3.83 4.89
CA TYR A 129 -10.89 2.98 6.06
C TYR A 129 -11.91 1.86 5.82
N GLN A 130 -13.05 2.17 5.18
CA GLN A 130 -14.07 1.17 4.85
C GLN A 130 -13.56 0.18 3.80
N GLU A 131 -12.83 0.67 2.81
CA GLU A 131 -12.24 -0.12 1.72
C GLU A 131 -11.26 -1.16 2.27
N ARG A 132 -10.41 -0.71 3.21
CA ARG A 132 -9.41 -1.54 3.87
C ARG A 132 -10.03 -2.61 4.77
N LEU A 133 -10.95 -2.21 5.65
CA LEU A 133 -11.52 -3.11 6.64
C LEU A 133 -12.37 -4.22 6.04
N LEU A 134 -13.03 -3.95 4.93
CA LEU A 134 -14.02 -4.86 4.36
C LEU A 134 -13.43 -5.77 3.28
N ALA A 135 -12.36 -5.35 2.62
CA ALA A 135 -11.68 -6.17 1.64
C ALA A 135 -11.04 -7.41 2.28
N ARG A 136 -11.23 -8.59 1.65
CA ARG A 136 -10.66 -9.86 2.14
C ARG A 136 -9.19 -10.04 1.81
N ARG A 137 -8.73 -9.34 0.77
CA ARG A 137 -7.38 -9.35 0.24
C ARG A 137 -7.05 -7.95 -0.27
N VAL A 138 -5.95 -7.39 0.19
CA VAL A 138 -5.48 -6.07 -0.21
C VAL A 138 -4.01 -6.19 -0.57
N ILE A 139 -3.65 -5.62 -1.72
CA ILE A 139 -2.26 -5.39 -2.10
C ILE A 139 -1.97 -3.89 -1.97
N TYR A 140 -1.08 -3.53 -1.06
CA TYR A 140 -0.63 -2.16 -0.89
C TYR A 140 0.64 -1.95 -1.70
N PHE A 141 0.57 -1.00 -2.61
CA PHE A 141 1.75 -0.47 -3.27
C PHE A 141 2.28 0.68 -2.41
N GLY A 142 3.37 0.43 -1.70
CA GLY A 142 4.12 1.46 -0.97
C GLY A 142 5.17 2.12 -1.85
N ARG A 143 5.87 3.11 -1.29
CA ARG A 143 6.94 3.82 -2.00
C ARG A 143 8.18 2.96 -2.20
N GLN A 144 8.44 2.05 -1.26
CA GLN A 144 9.66 1.25 -1.15
C GLN A 144 9.46 -0.23 -1.46
N GLU A 145 8.27 -0.75 -1.21
CA GLU A 145 7.92 -2.15 -1.35
C GLU A 145 6.42 -2.34 -1.55
N ILE A 146 6.05 -3.55 -1.97
CA ILE A 146 4.68 -4.03 -1.98
C ILE A 146 4.40 -4.82 -0.70
N SER A 147 3.19 -4.63 -0.15
CA SER A 147 2.69 -5.39 0.99
C SER A 147 1.38 -6.10 0.66
N TRP A 148 1.22 -7.29 1.20
CA TRP A 148 0.02 -8.12 1.10
C TRP A 148 -0.67 -8.22 2.45
N ASP A 149 -1.99 -8.13 2.45
CA ASP A 149 -2.83 -8.31 3.62
C ASP A 149 -4.07 -9.12 3.25
N CYS A 150 -4.31 -10.21 3.97
CA CYS A 150 -5.53 -10.99 3.87
C CYS A 150 -5.96 -11.50 5.24
N MET A 151 -7.14 -12.13 5.28
CA MET A 151 -7.72 -12.68 6.51
C MET A 151 -6.88 -13.74 7.24
N GLU A 152 -5.79 -14.23 6.64
CA GLU A 152 -4.90 -15.25 7.20
C GLU A 152 -3.49 -14.72 7.49
N MET A 153 -3.01 -13.73 6.74
CA MET A 153 -1.62 -13.28 6.81
C MET A 153 -1.47 -11.85 6.29
N GLN A 154 -0.59 -11.11 6.97
CA GLN A 154 0.02 -9.89 6.46
C GLN A 154 1.50 -10.16 6.18
N THR A 155 2.02 -9.76 5.01
CA THR A 155 3.43 -9.91 4.62
C THR A 155 3.90 -8.77 3.70
N CYS A 156 5.20 -8.55 3.61
CA CYS A 156 5.86 -7.54 2.76
C CYS A 156 6.90 -8.23 1.86
N GLU A 157 7.35 -7.58 0.78
CA GLU A 157 8.49 -8.04 -0.01
C GLU A 157 9.75 -8.26 0.85
N CYS A 158 9.92 -7.45 1.90
CA CYS A 158 10.97 -7.57 2.88
C CYS A 158 10.92 -8.80 3.79
N ARG A 159 9.76 -9.47 3.88
CA ARG A 159 9.43 -10.53 4.86
C ARG A 159 9.56 -10.13 6.35
N GLY A 160 9.79 -8.85 6.66
CA GLY A 160 9.89 -8.28 8.01
C GLY A 160 8.56 -8.01 8.73
N GLY A 161 7.42 -8.45 8.16
CA GLY A 161 6.07 -8.22 8.70
C GLY A 161 5.50 -9.37 9.55
N HIS A 162 6.30 -10.35 10.00
CA HIS A 162 5.77 -11.49 10.75
C HIS A 162 5.53 -11.16 12.24
N ARG A 163 4.26 -11.16 12.66
CA ARG A 163 3.88 -11.54 14.05
C ARG A 163 3.91 -13.07 14.18
N GLY A 164 5.10 -13.66 14.06
CA GLY A 164 5.45 -15.05 14.39
C GLY A 164 6.68 -15.04 15.29
N PRO A 165 7.01 -16.14 16.01
CA PRO A 165 7.94 -16.08 17.15
C PRO A 165 9.27 -15.47 16.73
N GLN A 166 9.74 -14.54 17.58
CA GLN A 166 11.04 -13.87 17.58
C GLN A 166 11.92 -14.18 16.38
N TYR A 167 12.22 -13.14 15.59
CA TYR A 167 13.42 -13.12 14.76
C TYR A 167 14.56 -13.78 15.53
N THR A 168 14.97 -14.97 15.10
CA THR A 168 16.24 -15.51 15.50
C THR A 168 17.24 -14.61 14.78
N LYS A 169 17.94 -13.75 15.54
CA LYS A 169 19.18 -13.16 15.04
C LYS A 169 20.01 -14.32 14.52
N VAL A 170 20.15 -14.39 13.21
CA VAL A 170 21.07 -15.35 12.60
C VAL A 170 22.41 -14.65 12.62
N ASP A 171 23.28 -15.11 13.51
CA ASP A 171 24.69 -14.75 13.39
C ASP A 171 25.23 -15.32 12.07
N LEU A 172 25.67 -14.44 11.19
CA LEU A 172 26.33 -14.78 9.93
C LEU A 172 27.68 -15.49 10.16
N HIS A 173 28.14 -15.59 11.41
CA HIS A 173 29.39 -16.25 11.82
C HIS A 173 29.23 -17.38 12.84
N ASN A 174 28.00 -17.86 13.10
CA ASN A 174 27.75 -19.05 13.93
C ASN A 174 28.21 -18.94 15.41
N GLN A 175 28.16 -17.74 15.99
CA GLN A 175 28.43 -17.41 17.39
C GLN A 175 27.15 -16.90 18.10
N HIS A 176 26.99 -17.31 19.36
CA HIS A 176 25.78 -17.03 20.14
C HIS A 176 25.79 -15.61 20.71
N ASP A 177 24.61 -14.95 20.71
CA ASP A 177 24.34 -13.64 21.32
C ASP A 177 24.79 -13.64 22.80
N ILE A 178 25.79 -12.82 23.13
CA ILE A 178 26.20 -12.59 24.52
C ILE A 178 25.14 -11.68 25.14
N LYS A 179 24.39 -12.25 26.08
CA LYS A 179 23.40 -11.54 26.90
C LYS A 179 24.01 -10.24 27.43
N ASP A 180 23.25 -9.18 27.19
CA ASP A 180 23.31 -7.85 27.80
C ASP A 180 23.80 -7.91 29.25
N ILE A 181 25.09 -7.68 29.45
CA ILE A 181 25.71 -7.50 30.75
C ILE A 181 26.39 -6.13 30.71
N GLY A 182 25.79 -5.17 31.40
CA GLY A 182 26.18 -3.75 31.47
C GLY A 182 27.59 -3.49 32.02
N GLY A 183 28.60 -3.99 31.33
CA GLY A 183 30.02 -3.75 31.56
C GLY A 183 30.58 -2.72 30.59
N ARG A 184 31.48 -1.87 31.10
CA ARG A 184 32.08 -0.75 30.37
C ARG A 184 32.94 -1.24 29.19
N TRP A 185 32.74 -0.63 28.02
CA TRP A 185 33.34 -0.98 26.73
C TRP A 185 34.88 -0.96 26.70
N PRO A 186 35.55 -1.86 25.96
CA PRO A 186 36.98 -1.80 25.69
C PRO A 186 37.34 -0.75 24.60
N PRO A 187 38.57 -0.20 24.62
CA PRO A 187 39.01 0.75 23.60
C PRO A 187 39.14 0.05 22.24
N GLY A 188 38.35 0.50 21.24
CA GLY A 188 38.35 -0.06 19.88
C GLY A 188 36.98 -0.51 19.34
N SER A 189 35.87 -0.19 20.01
CA SER A 189 34.51 -0.46 19.52
C SER A 189 33.87 0.78 18.87
N ILE A 190 33.04 0.58 17.83
CA ILE A 190 32.20 1.62 17.21
C ILE A 190 30.72 1.30 17.48
N TRP A 191 29.97 2.34 17.85
CA TRP A 191 28.52 2.31 18.09
C TRP A 191 27.81 2.94 16.88
N ILE A 192 26.71 2.36 16.41
CA ILE A 192 25.79 3.01 15.47
C ILE A 192 24.37 2.91 16.06
N GLY A 193 23.90 4.03 16.61
CA GLY A 193 22.52 4.25 17.06
C GLY A 193 22.24 5.77 17.11
N PRO A 194 20.97 6.21 17.15
CA PRO A 194 20.64 7.62 16.99
C PRO A 194 20.81 8.41 18.29
N SER A 195 21.31 9.65 18.17
CA SER A 195 21.31 10.65 19.24
C SER A 195 19.92 11.29 19.37
N ASN A 196 19.39 11.36 20.59
CA ASN A 196 18.81 12.58 21.13
C ASN A 196 18.52 12.40 22.63
N ASP A 197 19.39 13.00 23.44
CA ASP A 197 19.00 13.68 24.67
C ASP A 197 19.08 15.19 24.36
N ALA A 198 17.97 15.89 24.63
CA ALA A 198 17.97 17.24 25.18
C ALA A 198 16.97 17.23 26.34
#